data_AF-A0A366DZ43-F1
#
_entry.id   AF-A0A366DZ43-F1
#
_cell.length_a   1.000
_cell.length_b   1.000
_cell.length_c   1.000
_cell.angle_alpha   90.00
_cell.angle_beta   90.00
_cell.angle_gamma   90.00
#
_symmetry.space_group_name_H-M   'P 1'
#
loop_
_entity.id
_entity.type
_entity.pdbx_description
1 polymer ?
#
loop_
_entity_poly.entity_id
_entity_poly.type
_entity_poly.pdbx_seq_one_letter_code
_entity_poly.pdbx_strand_id
1 'polypeptide(L)'
;MAINASYFGSGATLSGKKIHDGVIISDTATSFYTLGIKPGNTFAIYNSSYSAQDILNDGCINSFAGFIPLVENGSSVRQSVKDLYSAGSEKHSRQVIAQYSNKDILILTVDGR
;
A
#
# COMPACT_ATOMS: atom_id res chain seq x y z
N MET A 1 -18.00 -5.48 3.28
CA MET A 1 -17.15 -4.71 4.22
C MET A 1 -16.37 -3.70 3.40
N ALA A 2 -16.22 -2.47 3.87
CA ALA A 2 -15.42 -1.44 3.21
C ALA A 2 -14.61 -0.68 4.28
N ILE A 3 -13.38 -0.31 3.95
CA ILE A 3 -12.48 0.49 4.79
C ILE A 3 -11.82 1.57 3.93
N ASN A 4 -11.34 2.65 4.56
CA ASN A 4 -10.51 3.61 3.87
C ASN A 4 -9.13 3.00 3.54
N ALA A 5 -8.55 3.38 2.40
CA ALA A 5 -7.27 2.89 1.92
C ALA A 5 -6.30 4.06 1.66
N SER A 6 -5.81 4.19 0.44
CA SER A 6 -4.80 5.16 0.03
C SER A 6 -4.98 6.58 0.55
N TYR A 7 -3.85 7.30 0.62
CA TYR A 7 -3.87 8.74 0.81
C TYR A 7 -4.34 9.49 -0.45
N PHE A 8 -4.75 10.74 -0.21
CA PHE A 8 -5.14 11.72 -1.23
C PHE A 8 -4.38 13.01 -0.96
N GLY A 9 -4.02 13.73 -2.02
CA GLY A 9 -3.46 15.07 -1.91
C GLY A 9 -4.54 16.11 -1.59
N SER A 10 -4.12 17.38 -1.52
CA SER A 10 -5.06 18.50 -1.36
C SER A 10 -6.10 18.49 -2.49
N GLY A 11 -7.33 18.87 -2.16
CA GLY A 11 -8.45 18.89 -3.12
C GLY A 11 -8.88 17.51 -3.64
N ALA A 12 -8.64 16.44 -2.88
CA ALA A 12 -8.97 15.05 -3.25
C ALA A 12 -8.22 14.54 -4.50
N THR A 13 -7.04 15.09 -4.77
CA THR A 13 -6.19 14.64 -5.88
C THR A 13 -5.66 13.23 -5.63
N LEU A 14 -5.78 12.36 -6.64
CA LEU A 14 -5.22 11.02 -6.57
C LEU A 14 -3.69 11.09 -6.56
N SER A 15 -3.07 10.44 -5.57
CA SER A 15 -1.63 10.43 -5.36
C SER A 15 -1.05 9.02 -5.36
N GLY A 16 0.21 8.88 -5.78
CA GLY A 16 0.93 7.63 -5.93
C GLY A 16 0.46 6.77 -7.10
N LYS A 17 0.82 5.48 -7.06
CA LYS A 17 0.56 4.50 -8.13
C LYS A 17 -0.75 3.77 -7.84
N LYS A 18 -1.77 3.98 -8.66
CA LYS A 18 -3.11 3.38 -8.48
C LYS A 18 -3.56 2.73 -9.79
N ILE A 19 -3.91 1.46 -9.71
CA ILE A 19 -4.39 0.64 -10.82
C ILE A 19 -5.71 0.03 -10.39
N HIS A 20 -6.71 0.05 -11.27
CA HIS A 20 -7.98 -0.63 -11.06
C HIS A 20 -8.35 -1.40 -12.31
N ASP A 21 -8.59 -2.69 -12.15
CA ASP A 21 -8.95 -3.62 -13.22
C ASP A 21 -8.08 -3.47 -14.47
N GLY A 22 -6.77 -3.34 -14.25
CA GLY A 22 -5.74 -3.23 -15.28
C GLY A 22 -5.58 -1.82 -15.89
N VAL A 23 -6.38 -0.85 -15.44
CA VAL A 23 -6.30 0.54 -15.89
C VAL A 23 -5.50 1.36 -14.89
N ILE A 24 -4.46 2.05 -15.35
CA ILE A 24 -3.70 3.00 -14.53
C ILE A 24 -4.56 4.25 -14.33
N ILE A 25 -4.98 4.50 -13.08
CA ILE A 25 -5.78 5.68 -12.71
C ILE A 25 -4.87 6.83 -12.25
N SER A 26 -3.71 6.51 -11.65
CA SER A 26 -2.75 7.50 -11.18
C SER A 26 -1.34 6.93 -11.21
N ASP A 27 -0.40 7.75 -11.64
CA ASP A 27 1.03 7.47 -11.60
C ASP A 27 1.82 8.74 -11.22
N THR A 28 1.69 9.17 -9.97
CA THR A 28 2.38 10.36 -9.47
C THR A 28 3.55 9.99 -8.57
N ALA A 29 4.58 10.84 -8.52
CA ALA A 29 5.75 10.61 -7.67
C ALA A 29 5.36 10.64 -6.18
N THR A 30 5.98 9.75 -5.39
CA THR A 30 5.71 9.60 -3.96
C THR A 30 6.90 8.93 -3.28
N SER A 31 7.10 9.16 -1.99
CA SER A 31 8.05 8.41 -1.16
C SER A 31 7.45 7.14 -0.57
N PHE A 32 6.12 6.96 -0.67
CA PHE A 32 5.43 5.82 -0.11
C PHE A 32 5.47 4.59 -1.03
N TYR A 33 5.27 3.42 -0.43
CA TYR A 33 5.12 2.18 -1.15
C TYR A 33 3.71 2.05 -1.73
N THR A 34 3.60 1.15 -2.71
CA THR A 34 2.34 0.71 -3.31
C THR A 34 2.11 -0.76 -2.97
N LEU A 35 0.89 -1.08 -2.55
CA LEU A 35 0.41 -2.46 -2.41
C LEU A 35 -0.28 -2.87 -3.71
N GLY A 36 0.23 -3.87 -4.41
CA GLY A 36 -0.43 -4.48 -5.54
C GLY A 36 -1.10 -5.81 -5.18
N ILE A 37 -2.14 -6.16 -5.93
CA ILE A 37 -2.84 -7.46 -5.83
C ILE A 37 -2.69 -8.19 -7.15
N LYS A 38 -1.97 -9.32 -7.12
CA LYS A 38 -1.80 -10.24 -8.25
C LYS A 38 -2.98 -11.21 -8.36
N PRO A 39 -3.13 -11.91 -9.51
CA PRO A 39 -4.09 -12.99 -9.66
C PRO A 39 -3.99 -14.01 -8.52
N GLY A 40 -5.15 -14.54 -8.09
CA GLY A 40 -5.22 -15.47 -6.98
C GLY A 40 -4.97 -14.82 -5.61
N ASN A 41 -5.29 -13.53 -5.48
CA ASN A 41 -5.26 -12.70 -4.28
C ASN A 41 -3.88 -12.48 -3.66
N THR A 42 -2.78 -12.75 -4.35
CA THR A 42 -1.44 -12.59 -3.77
C THR A 42 -1.06 -11.11 -3.67
N PHE A 43 -0.67 -10.66 -2.47
CA PHE A 43 -0.17 -9.29 -2.26
C PHE A 43 1.28 -9.17 -2.69
N ALA A 44 1.61 -8.02 -3.28
CA ALA A 44 2.96 -7.64 -3.65
C ALA A 44 3.24 -6.19 -3.23
N ILE A 45 4.49 -5.93 -2.83
CA ILE A 45 4.92 -4.65 -2.28
C ILE A 45 5.90 -4.01 -3.26
N TYR A 46 5.64 -2.76 -3.64
CA TYR A 46 6.46 -2.00 -4.58
C TYR A 46 6.94 -0.71 -3.91
N ASN A 47 8.25 -0.49 -3.90
CA ASN A 47 8.81 0.77 -3.41
C ASN A 47 8.57 1.92 -4.40
N SER A 48 8.93 3.14 -4.01
CA SER A 48 8.68 4.36 -4.79
C SER A 48 9.36 4.41 -6.16
N SER A 49 10.35 3.56 -6.45
CA SER A 49 11.03 3.56 -7.75
C SER A 49 10.22 2.89 -8.86
N TYR A 50 9.18 2.12 -8.52
CA TYR A 50 8.33 1.45 -9.50
C TYR A 50 7.30 2.44 -10.07
N SER A 51 7.15 2.46 -11.39
CA SER A 51 6.02 3.13 -12.05
C SER A 51 4.76 2.29 -11.94
N ALA A 52 3.59 2.88 -12.22
CA ALA A 52 2.35 2.11 -12.29
C ALA A 52 2.40 1.09 -13.44
N GLN A 53 3.12 1.41 -14.52
CA GLN A 53 3.33 0.47 -15.64
C GLN A 53 4.19 -0.73 -15.23
N ASP A 54 5.24 -0.55 -14.43
CA ASP A 54 6.05 -1.66 -13.92
C ASP A 54 5.21 -2.62 -13.07
N ILE A 55 4.36 -2.07 -12.21
CA ILE A 55 3.45 -2.83 -11.34
C ILE A 55 2.42 -3.60 -12.17
N LEU A 56 1.85 -2.96 -13.21
CA LEU A 56 0.92 -3.61 -14.12
C LEU A 56 1.60 -4.75 -14.90
N ASN A 57 2.82 -4.52 -15.39
CA ASN A 57 3.62 -5.51 -16.12
C ASN A 57 3.98 -6.73 -15.24
N ASP A 58 4.15 -6.54 -13.94
CA ASP A 58 4.36 -7.62 -12.95
C ASP A 58 3.06 -8.39 -12.60
N GLY A 59 1.95 -8.05 -13.25
CA GLY A 59 0.68 -8.76 -13.20
C GLY A 59 -0.32 -8.22 -12.16
N CYS A 60 -0.06 -7.07 -11.53
CA CYS A 60 -1.00 -6.47 -10.59
C CYS A 60 -2.04 -5.62 -11.30
N ILE A 61 -3.26 -6.15 -11.45
CA ILE A 61 -4.40 -5.44 -12.05
C ILE A 61 -5.10 -4.49 -11.07
N ASN A 62 -4.83 -4.61 -9.77
CA ASN A 62 -5.35 -3.71 -8.75
C ASN A 62 -4.21 -3.27 -7.84
N SER A 63 -4.14 -1.98 -7.50
CA SER A 63 -3.14 -1.46 -6.57
C SER A 63 -3.63 -0.26 -5.75
N PHE A 64 -3.02 -0.10 -4.58
CA PHE A 64 -3.30 0.98 -3.64
C PHE A 64 -1.97 1.68 -3.28
N ALA A 65 -1.96 3.01 -3.35
CA ALA A 65 -0.80 3.82 -2.98
C ALA A 65 -0.81 4.25 -1.50
N GLY A 66 0.34 4.68 -0.98
CA GLY A 66 0.44 5.35 0.34
C GLY A 66 0.76 4.44 1.50
N PHE A 67 1.39 3.29 1.24
CA PHE A 67 1.66 2.30 2.26
C PHE A 67 3.07 2.46 2.82
N ILE A 68 3.24 2.05 4.07
CA ILE A 68 4.53 1.77 4.70
C ILE A 68 4.48 0.30 5.09
N PRO A 69 5.31 -0.56 4.48
CA PRO A 69 5.39 -1.96 4.86
C PRO A 69 5.75 -2.09 6.35
N LEU A 70 5.09 -3.00 7.05
CA LEU A 70 5.41 -3.32 8.45
C LEU A 70 6.09 -4.68 8.56
N VAL A 71 5.62 -5.65 7.77
CA VAL A 71 6.08 -7.03 7.72
C VAL A 71 6.21 -7.44 6.27
N GLU A 72 7.32 -8.09 5.92
CA GLU A 72 7.58 -8.68 4.61
C GLU A 72 8.12 -10.10 4.81
N ASN A 73 7.54 -11.08 4.12
CA ASN A 73 7.92 -12.50 4.21
C ASN A 73 8.00 -13.03 5.66
N GLY A 74 7.03 -12.65 6.49
CA GLY A 74 6.94 -13.06 7.90
C GLY A 74 7.91 -12.37 8.86
N SER A 75 8.74 -11.44 8.37
CA SER A 75 9.70 -10.69 9.19
C SER A 75 9.36 -9.20 9.20
N SER A 76 9.61 -8.53 10.34
CA SER A 76 9.51 -7.08 10.40
C SER A 76 10.44 -6.45 9.36
N VAL A 77 9.97 -5.43 8.64
CA VAL A 77 10.86 -4.65 7.77
C VAL A 77 11.88 -3.86 8.61
N ARG A 78 12.95 -3.40 7.95
CA ARG A 78 13.99 -2.56 8.55
C ARG A 78 13.38 -1.27 9.11
N GLN A 79 13.95 -0.77 10.20
CA GLN A 79 13.48 0.46 10.84
C GLN A 79 13.49 1.66 9.88
N SER A 80 14.49 1.76 9.00
CA SER A 80 14.58 2.81 7.98
C SER A 80 13.39 2.84 7.00
N VAL A 81 12.68 1.72 6.79
CA VAL A 81 11.44 1.70 5.99
C VAL A 81 10.27 2.25 6.80
N LYS A 82 10.20 1.92 8.09
CA LYS A 82 9.16 2.43 9.00
C LYS A 82 9.29 3.93 9.23
N ASP A 83 10.53 4.42 9.22
CA ASP A 83 10.86 5.84 9.43
C ASP A 83 10.67 6.71 8.18
N LEU A 84 10.23 6.14 7.04
CA LEU A 84 9.93 6.92 5.82
C LEU A 84 8.85 7.99 6.02
N TYR A 85 8.07 7.85 7.08
CA TYR A 85 7.09 8.85 7.48
C TYR A 85 7.19 9.06 8.98
N SER A 86 7.53 10.29 9.37
CA SER A 86 7.77 10.65 10.77
C SER A 86 6.59 10.30 11.68
N ALA A 87 5.36 10.51 11.19
CA ALA A 87 4.16 10.22 11.95
C ALA A 87 3.97 8.73 12.22
N GLY A 88 4.73 7.82 11.58
CA GLY A 88 4.69 6.38 11.85
C GLY A 88 5.09 6.00 13.29
N SER A 89 5.87 6.84 13.97
CA SER A 89 6.27 6.65 15.38
C SER A 89 5.31 7.30 16.38
N GLU A 90 4.35 8.09 15.91
CA GLU A 90 3.37 8.79 16.73
C GLU A 90 2.07 7.96 16.89
N LYS A 91 1.33 8.24 17.96
CA LYS A 91 0.02 7.65 18.20
C LYS A 91 -1.03 8.34 17.32
N HIS A 92 -1.63 7.59 16.41
CA HIS A 92 -2.72 8.02 15.54
C HIS A 92 -3.64 6.84 15.25
N SER A 93 -4.82 7.10 14.70
CA SER A 93 -5.65 6.05 14.10
C SER A 93 -4.90 5.39 12.93
N ARG A 94 -4.97 4.07 12.80
CA ARG A 94 -4.28 3.31 11.76
C ARG A 94 -5.23 2.35 11.05
N GLN A 95 -5.03 2.23 9.74
CA GLN A 95 -5.55 1.12 8.95
C GLN A 95 -4.38 0.26 8.52
N VAL A 96 -4.50 -1.04 8.76
CA VAL A 96 -3.51 -2.04 8.35
C VAL A 96 -4.22 -3.14 7.58
N ILE A 97 -3.62 -3.51 6.44
CA ILE A 97 -4.01 -4.67 5.67
C ILE A 97 -2.80 -5.61 5.56
N ALA A 98 -3.03 -6.90 5.75
CA ALA A 98 -2.01 -7.93 5.66
C ALA A 98 -2.57 -9.19 5.01
N GLN A 99 -1.68 -10.06 4.58
CA GLN A 99 -2.01 -11.38 4.05
C GLN A 99 -1.20 -12.45 4.75
N TYR A 100 -1.87 -13.52 5.18
CA TYR A 100 -1.24 -14.73 5.68
C TYR A 100 -0.75 -15.63 4.54
N SER A 101 0.12 -16.59 4.84
CA SER A 101 0.65 -17.53 3.83
C SER A 101 -0.43 -18.40 3.15
N ASN A 102 -1.55 -18.63 3.83
CA ASN A 102 -2.73 -19.31 3.27
C ASN A 102 -3.61 -18.39 2.41
N LYS A 103 -3.18 -17.14 2.16
CA LYS A 103 -3.86 -16.08 1.40
C LYS A 103 -5.03 -15.40 2.09
N ASP A 104 -5.33 -15.76 3.34
CA ASP A 104 -6.33 -15.04 4.12
C ASP A 104 -5.89 -13.58 4.34
N ILE A 105 -6.85 -12.68 4.22
CA ILE A 105 -6.63 -11.25 4.40
C ILE A 105 -6.98 -10.87 5.84
N LEU A 106 -6.04 -10.23 6.51
CA LEU A 106 -6.27 -9.56 7.79
C LEU A 106 -6.46 -8.07 7.54
N ILE A 107 -7.54 -7.51 8.07
CA ILE A 107 -7.73 -6.07 8.18
C ILE A 107 -7.76 -5.73 9.66
N LEU A 108 -6.91 -4.78 10.06
CA LEU A 108 -6.87 -4.25 11.41
C LEU A 108 -7.12 -2.75 11.34
N THR A 109 -8.22 -2.32 11.95
CA THR A 109 -8.54 -0.92 12.21
C THR A 109 -8.21 -0.61 13.66
N VAL A 110 -7.42 0.43 13.87
CA VAL A 110 -7.08 0.94 15.21
C VAL A 110 -7.56 2.39 15.29
N ASP A 111 -8.46 2.65 16.24
CA ASP A 111 -8.89 4.02 16.53
C ASP A 111 -7.78 4.82 17.23
N GLY A 112 -7.82 6.14 17.07
CA GLY A 112 -6.84 7.05 17.67
C GLY A 112 -7.36 8.48 17.75
N ARG A 113 -6.54 9.39 18.28
CA ARG A 113 -6.87 10.81 18.51
C ARG A 113 -5.63 11.68 18.37
#